data_AF-A0A5E4G847-F1
#
_entry.id   AF-A0A5E4G847-F1
#
_cell.length_a   1.000
_cell.length_b   1.000
_cell.length_c   1.000
_cell.angle_alpha   90.00
_cell.angle_beta   90.00
_cell.angle_gamma   90.00
#
_symmetry.space_group_name_H-M   'P 1'
#
loop_
_entity.id
_entity.type
_entity.pdbx_description
1 polymer ?
#
loop_
_entity_poly.entity_id
_entity_poly.type
_entity_poly.pdbx_seq_one_letter_code
_entity_poly.pdbx_strand_id
1 'polypeptide(L)'
;MDEKVLKMICDYATPVTFPEDKIIFQMRHPVDRMLFIIEGTVLTYSTTSDPGPTRGGKTTTNNRASPSIATKQLGKGQIYGEELLMRASPNKSRVDKLPTSTEIVKCHTKVEGFALLAKNLISVASKCQRWWNLNNDP
;
A
#
# COMPACT_ATOMS: atom_id res chain seq x y z
N MET A 1 3.95 16.57 8.09
CA MET A 1 5.12 16.55 7.20
C MET A 1 5.34 17.94 6.60
N ASP A 2 6.57 18.42 6.59
CA ASP A 2 6.97 19.75 6.08
C ASP A 2 6.77 19.88 4.56
N GLU A 3 6.43 21.08 4.08
CA GLU A 3 6.17 21.36 2.66
C GLU A 3 7.38 21.03 1.76
N LYS A 4 8.62 21.27 2.22
CA LYS A 4 9.82 20.95 1.44
C LYS A 4 9.98 19.45 1.24
N VAL A 5 9.57 18.66 2.23
CA VAL A 5 9.58 17.19 2.13
C VAL A 5 8.55 16.74 1.10
N LEU A 6 7.33 17.28 1.17
CA LEU A 6 6.26 16.96 0.21
C LEU A 6 6.66 17.33 -1.22
N LYS A 7 7.24 18.53 -1.43
CA LYS A 7 7.74 18.94 -2.73
C LYS A 7 8.79 17.95 -3.25
N MET A 8 9.74 17.54 -2.39
CA MET A 8 10.74 16.57 -2.80
C MET A 8 10.12 15.20 -3.09
N ILE A 9 9.12 14.76 -2.32
CA ILE A 9 8.35 13.54 -2.64
C ILE A 9 7.76 13.62 -4.04
N CYS A 10 7.11 14.75 -4.39
CA CYS A 10 6.55 14.97 -5.72
C CYS A 10 7.63 14.91 -6.81
N ASP A 11 8.83 15.46 -6.57
CA ASP A 11 9.95 15.41 -7.52
C ASP A 11 10.44 13.96 -7.81
N TYR A 12 10.22 13.01 -6.89
CA TYR A 12 10.59 11.59 -7.05
C TYR A 12 9.43 10.66 -7.45
N ALA A 13 8.20 11.14 -7.37
CA ALA A 13 7.02 10.34 -7.68
C ALA A 13 6.83 10.28 -9.21
N THR A 14 6.75 9.07 -9.76
CA THR A 14 6.61 8.87 -11.21
C THR A 14 5.15 8.59 -11.57
N PRO A 15 4.61 9.17 -12.66
CA PRO A 15 3.25 8.88 -13.10
C PRO A 15 3.13 7.40 -13.50
N VAL A 16 1.99 6.80 -13.17
CA VAL A 16 1.67 5.40 -13.49
C VAL A 16 0.21 5.26 -13.92
N THR A 17 -0.03 4.29 -14.79
CA THR A 17 -1.38 3.89 -15.20
C THR A 17 -1.48 2.38 -15.13
N PHE A 18 -2.50 1.88 -14.45
CA PHE A 18 -2.81 0.46 -14.38
C PHE A 18 -4.15 0.20 -15.06
N PRO A 19 -4.24 -0.80 -15.97
CA PRO A 19 -5.51 -1.19 -16.54
C PRO A 19 -6.41 -1.80 -15.45
N GLU A 20 -7.70 -1.86 -15.74
CA GLU A 20 -8.67 -2.61 -14.96
C GLU A 20 -8.20 -4.07 -14.77
N ASP A 21 -8.60 -4.66 -13.65
CA ASP A 21 -8.25 -6.02 -13.24
C ASP A 21 -6.76 -6.32 -13.02
N LYS A 22 -5.89 -5.31 -13.10
CA LYS A 22 -4.46 -5.49 -12.81
C LYS A 22 -4.20 -5.66 -11.32
N ILE A 23 -3.47 -6.72 -10.95
CA ILE A 23 -2.88 -6.83 -9.62
C ILE A 23 -1.65 -5.92 -9.53
N ILE A 24 -1.68 -4.97 -8.60
CA ILE A 24 -0.61 -4.00 -8.35
C ILE A 24 0.34 -4.50 -7.27
N PHE A 25 -0.19 -5.09 -6.20
CA PHE A 25 0.57 -5.69 -5.10
C PHE A 25 0.06 -7.09 -4.81
N GLN A 26 1.00 -8.00 -4.61
CA GLN A 26 0.73 -9.40 -4.31
C GLN A 26 0.89 -9.64 -2.81
N MET A 27 -0.02 -10.41 -2.23
CA MET A 27 0.13 -10.87 -0.85
C MET A 27 1.46 -11.61 -0.67
N ARG A 28 2.07 -11.46 0.50
CA ARG A 28 3.37 -12.05 0.89
C ARG A 28 4.58 -11.53 0.11
N HIS A 29 4.42 -10.50 -0.73
CA HIS A 29 5.53 -9.84 -1.40
C HIS A 29 5.87 -8.52 -0.70
N PRO A 30 7.11 -8.03 -0.81
CA PRO A 30 7.48 -6.72 -0.29
C PRO A 30 6.63 -5.61 -0.93
N VAL A 31 6.18 -4.67 -0.11
CA VAL A 31 5.62 -3.40 -0.58
C VAL A 31 6.79 -2.52 -0.94
N ASP A 32 7.03 -2.32 -2.24
CA ASP A 32 8.21 -1.66 -2.78
C ASP A 32 7.98 -0.19 -3.17
N ARG A 33 6.72 0.27 -3.12
CA ARG A 33 6.31 1.62 -3.50
C ARG A 33 5.03 2.05 -2.81
N MET A 34 4.89 3.36 -2.63
CA MET A 34 3.60 4.01 -2.34
C MET A 34 2.89 4.31 -3.65
N LEU A 35 1.56 4.20 -3.67
CA LEU A 35 0.70 4.56 -4.80
C LEU A 35 -0.26 5.66 -4.37
N PHE A 36 -0.13 6.84 -4.99
CA PHE A 36 -1.04 7.98 -4.82
C PHE A 36 -2.08 7.92 -5.92
N ILE A 37 -3.35 7.69 -5.57
CA ILE A 37 -4.43 7.50 -6.55
C ILE A 37 -5.01 8.87 -6.93
N ILE A 38 -4.96 9.20 -8.22
CA ILE A 38 -5.55 10.44 -8.77
C ILE A 38 -6.89 10.14 -9.44
N GLU A 39 -7.04 8.95 -10.03
CA GLU A 39 -8.27 8.47 -10.64
C GLU A 39 -8.37 6.95 -10.56
N GLY A 40 -9.60 6.43 -10.58
CA GLY A 40 -9.89 5.00 -10.54
C GLY A 40 -10.18 4.45 -9.15
N THR A 41 -10.35 3.13 -9.08
CA THR A 41 -10.67 2.38 -7.86
C THR A 41 -9.78 1.16 -7.72
N VAL A 42 -9.20 1.00 -6.54
CA VAL A 42 -8.41 -0.15 -6.12
C VAL A 42 -9.16 -0.89 -5.02
N LEU A 43 -9.20 -2.22 -5.10
CA LEU A 43 -9.73 -3.09 -4.05
C LEU A 43 -8.59 -3.90 -3.44
N THR A 44 -8.64 -4.06 -2.12
CA THR A 44 -7.75 -4.99 -1.41
C THR A 44 -8.51 -6.23 -0.99
N TYR A 45 -7.82 -7.38 -0.98
CA TYR A 45 -8.39 -8.68 -0.67
C TYR A 45 -7.45 -9.40 0.28
N SER A 46 -7.96 -9.78 1.45
CA SER A 46 -7.23 -10.67 2.36
C SER A 46 -7.76 -12.09 2.22
N THR A 47 -6.88 -13.08 2.41
CA THR A 47 -7.34 -14.46 2.60
C THR A 47 -7.72 -14.61 4.07
N THR A 48 -8.99 -14.45 4.42
CA THR A 48 -9.47 -14.84 5.74
C THR A 48 -9.35 -16.36 5.87
N SER A 49 -8.27 -16.83 6.48
CA SER A 49 -8.26 -18.13 7.15
C SER A 49 -8.74 -17.93 8.59
N ASP A 50 -9.95 -17.42 8.77
CA ASP A 50 -10.63 -17.42 10.06
C ASP A 50 -12.15 -17.36 9.81
N PRO A 51 -12.85 -18.51 9.77
CA PRO A 51 -14.23 -18.51 10.17
C PRO A 51 -14.21 -18.27 11.69
N GLY A 52 -14.55 -17.05 12.13
CA GLY A 52 -14.92 -16.84 13.53
C GLY A 52 -15.92 -17.92 13.98
N PRO A 53 -15.96 -18.30 15.27
CA PRO A 53 -16.60 -19.54 15.71
C PRO A 53 -18.09 -19.51 15.36
N THR A 54 -18.42 -20.10 14.22
CA THR A 54 -19.80 -20.32 13.82
C THR A 54 -20.24 -21.50 14.65
N ARG A 55 -20.87 -21.20 15.79
CA ARG A 55 -21.55 -22.18 16.63
C ARG A 55 -22.53 -22.94 15.73
N GLY A 56 -22.22 -24.21 15.48
CA GLY A 56 -23.17 -25.25 15.06
C GLY A 56 -23.63 -25.19 13.60
N GLY A 57 -22.94 -25.94 12.72
CA GLY A 57 -23.42 -26.15 11.36
C GLY A 57 -22.54 -27.12 10.57
N LYS A 58 -22.70 -28.41 10.81
CA LYS A 58 -22.04 -29.52 10.10
C LYS A 58 -22.39 -29.46 8.61
N THR A 59 -21.43 -29.15 7.72
CA THR A 59 -21.47 -29.62 6.32
C THR A 59 -20.06 -29.85 5.77
N THR A 60 -19.91 -31.04 5.22
CA THR A 60 -18.77 -31.57 4.49
C THR A 60 -18.70 -31.01 3.07
N THR A 61 -17.50 -31.05 2.51
CA THR A 61 -17.14 -31.11 1.08
C THR A 61 -16.89 -29.79 0.33
N ASN A 62 -15.78 -29.85 -0.42
CA ASN A 62 -15.44 -29.13 -1.66
C ASN A 62 -14.42 -27.99 -1.53
N ASN A 63 -13.28 -28.18 -2.18
CA ASN A 63 -12.30 -27.18 -2.57
C ASN A 63 -12.98 -25.98 -3.26
N ARG A 64 -13.50 -25.03 -2.48
CA ARG A 64 -13.85 -23.69 -2.95
C ARG A 64 -12.83 -22.75 -2.35
N ALA A 65 -12.05 -22.11 -3.22
CA ALA A 65 -11.35 -20.89 -2.86
C ALA A 65 -12.34 -20.02 -2.09
N SER A 66 -12.05 -19.75 -0.81
CA SER A 66 -12.88 -18.88 0.01
C SER A 66 -13.16 -17.60 -0.80
N PRO A 67 -14.41 -17.12 -0.85
CA PRO A 67 -14.68 -15.87 -1.55
C PRO A 67 -13.81 -14.81 -0.88
N SER A 68 -12.78 -14.36 -1.58
CA SER A 68 -11.94 -13.26 -1.13
C SER A 68 -12.84 -12.02 -1.18
N ILE A 69 -13.47 -11.72 -0.04
CA ILE A 69 -14.27 -10.50 0.11
C ILE A 69 -13.28 -9.33 0.11
N ALA A 70 -13.60 -8.29 -0.65
CA ALA A 70 -12.77 -7.08 -0.64
C ALA A 70 -12.78 -6.49 0.78
N THR A 71 -11.60 -6.25 1.35
CA THR A 71 -11.44 -5.72 2.71
C THR A 71 -11.42 -4.20 2.74
N LYS A 72 -10.93 -3.56 1.67
CA LYS A 72 -10.88 -2.10 1.54
C LYS A 72 -11.08 -1.69 0.09
N GLN A 73 -11.71 -0.52 -0.09
CA GLN A 73 -11.76 0.20 -1.35
C GLN A 73 -10.97 1.51 -1.22
N LEU A 74 -10.10 1.77 -2.18
CA LEU A 74 -9.30 2.98 -2.28
C LEU A 74 -9.61 3.71 -3.59
N GLY A 75 -9.77 5.03 -3.52
CA GLY A 75 -10.08 5.86 -4.69
C GLY A 75 -9.25 7.15 -4.73
N LYS A 76 -9.70 8.10 -5.55
CA LYS A 76 -9.06 9.42 -5.74
C LYS A 76 -8.70 10.09 -4.41
N GLY A 77 -7.46 10.56 -4.31
CA GLY A 77 -6.90 11.25 -3.15
C GLY A 77 -6.39 10.31 -2.06
N GLN A 78 -6.61 9.00 -2.16
CA GLN A 78 -6.12 8.03 -1.19
C GLN A 78 -4.80 7.39 -1.63
N ILE A 79 -4.08 6.83 -0.66
CA ILE A 79 -2.75 6.27 -0.83
C ILE A 79 -2.75 4.81 -0.40
N TYR A 80 -2.03 3.96 -1.14
CA TYR A 80 -1.64 2.62 -0.70
C TYR A 80 -0.14 2.56 -0.43
N GLY A 81 0.29 1.76 0.55
CA GLY A 81 1.71 1.58 0.89
C GLY A 81 2.26 2.59 1.90
N GLU A 82 1.38 3.31 2.61
CA GLU A 82 1.76 4.32 3.63
C GLU A 82 2.65 3.76 4.74
N GLU A 83 2.61 2.45 4.99
CA GLU A 83 3.52 1.76 5.91
C GLU A 83 5.00 1.93 5.56
N LEU A 84 5.33 2.33 4.31
CA LEU A 84 6.68 2.69 3.90
C LEU A 84 7.20 3.96 4.57
N LEU A 85 6.32 4.88 4.98
CA LEU A 85 6.73 6.08 5.71
C LEU A 85 7.46 5.71 7.00
N MET A 86 6.97 4.72 7.73
CA MET A 86 7.62 4.24 8.97
C MET A 86 8.96 3.56 8.72
N ARG A 87 9.19 3.03 7.51
CA ARG A 87 10.45 2.38 7.12
C ARG A 87 11.49 3.39 6.65
N ALA A 88 11.04 4.49 6.05
CA ALA A 88 11.88 5.61 5.70
C ALA A 88 12.21 6.43 6.95
N SER A 89 13.12 5.94 7.78
CA SER A 89 13.66 6.70 8.91
C SER A 89 15.06 7.22 8.58
N PRO A 90 15.36 8.52 8.76
CA PRO A 90 16.69 9.06 8.52
C PRO A 90 17.76 8.41 9.40
N ASN A 91 17.39 7.98 10.62
CA ASN A 91 18.31 7.47 11.64
C ASN A 91 18.44 5.93 11.62
N LYS A 92 17.50 5.22 10.98
CA LYS A 92 17.43 3.75 10.94
C LYS A 92 16.83 3.27 9.62
N SER A 93 17.35 3.77 8.49
CA SER A 93 16.88 3.31 7.18
C SER A 93 17.11 1.80 7.05
N ARG A 94 16.04 1.05 6.78
CA ARG A 94 16.09 -0.41 6.58
C ARG A 94 15.60 -0.74 5.17
N VAL A 95 16.41 -0.41 4.18
CA VAL A 95 16.15 -0.77 2.77
C VAL A 95 15.94 -2.28 2.63
N ASP A 96 16.69 -3.09 3.38
CA ASP A 96 16.65 -4.56 3.28
C ASP A 96 15.44 -5.19 3.99
N LYS A 97 14.60 -4.40 4.67
CA LYS A 97 13.43 -4.90 5.42
C LYS A 97 12.17 -4.10 5.10
N LEU A 98 11.81 -4.12 3.82
CA LEU A 98 10.51 -3.64 3.36
C LEU A 98 9.37 -4.41 4.06
N PRO A 99 8.22 -3.77 4.28
CA PRO A 99 7.07 -4.45 4.87
C PRO A 99 6.53 -5.46 3.86
N THR A 100 6.09 -6.60 4.37
CA THR A 100 5.45 -7.64 3.55
C THR A 100 3.96 -7.35 3.44
N SER A 101 3.42 -7.32 2.22
CA SER A 101 1.99 -7.13 2.01
C SER A 101 1.17 -8.29 2.58
N THR A 102 0.10 -7.97 3.30
CA THR A 102 -0.85 -8.93 3.88
C THR A 102 -2.08 -9.14 3.00
N GLU A 103 -2.18 -8.45 1.88
CA GLU A 103 -3.37 -8.44 1.02
C GLU A 103 -2.96 -8.49 -0.46
N ILE A 104 -3.90 -8.90 -1.32
CA ILE A 104 -3.79 -8.67 -2.76
C ILE A 104 -4.42 -7.31 -3.04
N VAL A 105 -3.75 -6.49 -3.85
CA VAL A 105 -4.24 -5.17 -4.25
C VAL A 105 -4.47 -5.19 -5.75
N LYS A 106 -5.72 -4.97 -6.16
CA LYS A 106 -6.15 -5.11 -7.55
C LYS A 106 -6.95 -3.89 -7.99
N CYS A 107 -6.71 -3.45 -9.22
CA CYS A 107 -7.51 -2.44 -9.88
C CYS A 107 -8.93 -2.98 -10.13
N HIS A 108 -9.94 -2.27 -9.61
CA HIS A 108 -11.34 -2.52 -9.96
C HIS A 108 -11.77 -1.74 -11.20
N THR A 109 -11.16 -0.59 -11.44
CA THR A 109 -11.29 0.17 -12.69
C THR A 109 -9.89 0.53 -13.20
N LYS A 110 -9.77 1.19 -14.36
CA LYS A 110 -8.49 1.81 -14.75
C LYS A 110 -8.05 2.81 -13.65
N VAL A 111 -6.81 2.68 -13.20
CA VAL A 111 -6.24 3.52 -12.14
C VAL A 111 -5.13 4.40 -12.71
N GLU A 112 -5.20 5.69 -12.42
CA GLU A 112 -4.15 6.66 -12.71
C GLU A 112 -3.63 7.27 -11.42
N GLY A 113 -2.33 7.51 -11.36
CA GLY A 113 -1.72 8.02 -10.16
C GLY A 113 -0.23 8.21 -10.26
N PHE A 114 0.41 8.30 -9.10
CA PHE A 114 1.85 8.38 -8.98
C PHE A 114 2.38 7.25 -8.10
N ALA A 115 3.51 6.68 -8.49
CA ALA A 115 4.23 5.71 -7.70
C ALA A 115 5.50 6.34 -7.13
N LEU A 116 5.75 6.13 -5.84
CA LEU A 116 6.99 6.51 -5.19
C LEU A 116 7.68 5.28 -4.63
N LEU A 117 8.81 4.90 -5.22
CA LEU A 117 9.58 3.74 -4.79
C LEU A 117 10.11 3.94 -3.36
N ALA A 118 10.13 2.86 -2.58
CA ALA A 118 10.64 2.86 -1.21
C ALA A 118 12.08 3.40 -1.12
N LYS A 119 12.94 3.05 -2.08
CA LYS A 119 14.32 3.59 -2.16
C LYS A 119 14.37 5.11 -2.34
N ASN A 120 13.42 5.68 -3.09
CA ASN A 120 13.34 7.11 -3.32
C ASN A 120 12.81 7.80 -2.07
N LEU A 121 11.76 7.24 -1.44
CA LEU A 121 11.24 7.73 -0.15
C LEU A 121 12.34 7.77 0.93
N ILE A 122 13.16 6.73 1.01
CA ILE A 122 14.33 6.67 1.89
C ILE A 122 15.32 7.79 1.57
N SER A 123 15.61 8.01 0.28
CA SER A 123 16.49 9.11 -0.14
C SER A 123 15.95 10.48 0.29
N VAL A 124 14.63 10.70 0.13
CA VAL A 124 13.97 11.93 0.60
C VAL A 124 14.09 12.06 2.11
N ALA A 125 13.80 11.01 2.88
CA ALA A 125 13.92 11.02 4.33
C ALA A 125 15.34 11.37 4.79
N SER A 126 16.36 10.77 4.19
CA SER A 126 17.76 11.08 4.50
C SER A 126 18.14 12.51 4.13
N LYS A 127 17.73 13.01 2.95
CA LYS A 127 18.02 14.39 2.51
C LYS A 127 17.30 15.43 3.35
N CYS A 128 16.10 15.11 3.80
CA CYS A 128 15.25 16.00 4.57
C CYS A 128 15.23 15.64 6.06
N GLN A 129 16.29 15.02 6.59
CA GLN A 129 16.33 14.48 7.97
C GLN A 129 15.79 15.45 9.04
N ARG A 130 16.10 16.74 8.94
CA ARG A 130 15.66 17.77 9.90
C ARG A 130 14.15 18.07 9.84
N TRP A 131 13.52 17.81 8.71
CA TRP A 131 12.10 18.07 8.43
C TRP A 131 11.27 16.79 8.33
N TRP A 132 11.93 15.63 8.46
CA TRP A 132 11.31 14.33 8.39
C TRP A 132 10.65 13.97 9.73
N ASN A 133 9.51 14.62 9.98
CA ASN A 133 8.65 14.36 11.12
C ASN A 133 7.33 13.77 10.61
N LEU A 134 7.09 12.50 10.93
CA LEU A 134 5.83 11.80 10.65
C LEU A 134 4.77 12.11 11.71
N ASN A 135 5.18 12.62 12.87
CA ASN A 135 4.28 13.11 13.92
C ASN A 135 3.79 14.51 13.54
N ASN A 136 2.67 14.57 12.85
CA ASN A 136 1.74 15.69 13.01
C ASN A 136 0.62 15.16 13.91
N ASP A 137 0.74 15.31 15.23
CA ASP A 137 -0.46 15.33 16.07
C ASP A 137 -1.22 16.62 15.73
N PRO A 138 -2.54 16.56 15.48
CA PRO A 138 -3.38 17.75 15.45
C PRO A 138 -3.47 18.42 16.82
#